data_AF-A0A2J5P6T3-F1
#
_entry.id   AF-A0A2J5P6T3-F1
#
_cell.length_a   1.000
_cell.length_b   1.000
_cell.length_c   1.000
_cell.angle_alpha   90.00
_cell.angle_beta   90.00
_cell.angle_gamma   90.00
#
_symmetry.space_group_name_H-M   'P 1'
#
loop_
_entity.id
_entity.type
_entity.pdbx_description
1 polymer ?
#
loop_
_entity_poly.entity_id
_entity_poly.type
_entity_poly.pdbx_seq_one_letter_code
_entity_poly.pdbx_strand_id
1 'polypeptide(L)'
;MRGNTRGYDARLHALRPHPGQQETAQNLRRLLKGSEILARYRDHRVQDALSLRCIPQIHGAVRDQLAHCRQIMTIELNSVTDNPLFLVEEDRLIVMPGGNGHGAPTALALDALAVAIAQLSTASQARCDRITNTHLSGLPAFLISPDSGYSGMMIPPYVAAALAGDNRSLAGPASIHTVSTCAGQEDHVSMGVAAARKALKAVENAVDIVAIELLCACQALEFHRPLRAAVGSEATLERVRQAVPFRDKDTLLYPDIHALRALIHQGELSAMLQALCEEE
;
A
#
# COMPACT_ATOMS: atom_id res chain seq x y z
N MET A 1 5.53 -12.20 13.73
CA MET A 1 5.45 -13.40 12.86
C MET A 1 6.75 -14.20 12.72
N ARG A 2 7.87 -13.83 13.39
CA ARG A 2 9.11 -14.65 13.42
C ARG A 2 9.68 -15.02 12.03
N GLY A 3 9.57 -14.11 11.06
CA GLY A 3 10.12 -14.31 9.71
C GLY A 3 11.65 -14.13 9.68
N ASN A 4 12.23 -14.21 8.49
CA ASN A 4 13.65 -13.98 8.25
C ASN A 4 13.89 -12.96 7.13
N THR A 5 15.10 -12.37 7.10
CA THR A 5 15.46 -11.29 6.19
C THR A 5 16.28 -11.75 4.97
N ARG A 6 16.50 -13.05 4.79
CA ARG A 6 17.31 -13.59 3.68
C ARG A 6 16.73 -13.20 2.32
N GLY A 7 15.40 -13.15 2.22
CA GLY A 7 14.68 -12.72 1.02
C GLY A 7 14.88 -11.24 0.67
N TYR A 8 15.55 -10.46 1.52
CA TYR A 8 15.81 -9.03 1.34
C TYR A 8 17.30 -8.75 1.04
N ASP A 9 18.15 -9.77 0.82
CA ASP A 9 19.58 -9.60 0.53
C ASP A 9 19.80 -8.76 -0.74
N ALA A 10 20.68 -7.75 -0.67
CA ALA A 10 20.93 -6.84 -1.79
C ALA A 10 21.38 -7.56 -3.06
N ARG A 11 22.17 -8.64 -2.94
CA ARG A 11 22.67 -9.41 -4.08
C ARG A 11 21.54 -10.11 -4.82
N LEU A 12 20.54 -10.62 -4.09
CA LEU A 12 19.37 -11.25 -4.69
C LEU A 12 18.59 -10.24 -5.55
N HIS A 13 18.42 -9.02 -5.07
CA HIS A 13 17.69 -7.98 -5.80
C HIS A 13 18.51 -7.33 -6.91
N ALA A 14 19.83 -7.32 -6.82
CA ALA A 14 20.71 -6.89 -7.92
C ALA A 14 20.61 -7.81 -9.15
N LEU A 15 20.35 -9.11 -8.95
CA LEU A 15 20.13 -10.07 -10.04
C LEU A 15 18.80 -9.85 -10.80
N ARG A 16 17.88 -9.06 -10.23
CA ARG A 16 16.61 -8.68 -10.87
C ARG A 16 16.33 -7.19 -10.59
N PRO A 17 16.97 -6.28 -11.33
CA PRO A 17 17.22 -4.90 -10.90
C PRO A 17 16.04 -3.94 -11.15
N HIS A 18 14.80 -4.33 -10.89
CA HIS A 18 13.68 -3.39 -10.92
C HIS A 18 13.87 -2.30 -9.84
N PRO A 19 13.78 -1.00 -10.17
CA PRO A 19 14.08 0.09 -9.24
C PRO A 19 13.30 0.01 -7.93
N GLY A 20 11.97 -0.06 -8.00
CA GLY A 20 11.13 -0.13 -6.80
C GLY A 20 11.38 -1.39 -5.97
N GLN A 21 11.77 -2.51 -6.59
CA GLN A 21 12.13 -3.74 -5.88
C GLN A 21 13.42 -3.56 -5.07
N GLN A 22 14.44 -2.95 -5.68
CA GLN A 22 15.72 -2.69 -5.02
C GLN A 22 15.55 -1.70 -3.86
N GLU A 23 14.83 -0.61 -4.10
CA GLU A 23 14.53 0.41 -3.11
C GLU A 23 13.75 -0.19 -1.92
N THR A 24 12.71 -1.00 -2.19
CA THR A 24 11.94 -1.64 -1.13
C THR A 24 12.81 -2.58 -0.30
N ALA A 25 13.64 -3.41 -0.94
CA ALA A 25 14.54 -4.30 -0.22
C ALA A 25 15.55 -3.54 0.64
N GLN A 26 16.09 -2.43 0.13
CA GLN A 26 16.99 -1.56 0.88
C GLN A 26 16.30 -0.98 2.12
N ASN A 27 15.10 -0.42 1.96
CA ASN A 27 14.32 0.12 3.08
C ASN A 27 14.03 -0.97 4.13
N LEU A 28 13.63 -2.17 3.71
CA LEU A 28 13.42 -3.28 4.65
C LEU A 28 14.70 -3.66 5.40
N ARG A 29 15.87 -3.70 4.74
CA ARG A 29 17.13 -4.00 5.43
C ARG A 29 17.47 -2.96 6.50
N ARG A 30 17.25 -1.67 6.21
CA ARG A 30 17.48 -0.57 7.15
C ARG A 30 16.48 -0.63 8.31
N LEU A 31 15.18 -0.71 8.02
CA LEU A 31 14.11 -0.73 9.03
C LEU A 31 14.14 -1.97 9.93
N LEU A 32 14.65 -3.11 9.42
CA LEU A 32 14.73 -4.37 10.16
C LEU A 32 16.05 -4.57 10.92
N LYS A 33 16.94 -3.57 10.94
CA LYS A 33 18.22 -3.62 11.65
C LYS A 33 18.02 -3.77 13.17
N GLY A 34 18.89 -4.56 13.79
CA GLY A 34 18.98 -4.69 15.26
C GLY A 34 17.92 -5.55 15.94
N SER A 35 17.07 -6.27 15.20
CA SER A 35 16.01 -7.08 15.84
C SER A 35 16.54 -8.34 16.54
N GLU A 36 16.28 -8.44 17.85
CA GLU A 36 16.51 -9.66 18.64
C GLU A 36 15.53 -10.76 18.25
N ILE A 37 14.29 -10.41 17.89
CA ILE A 37 13.29 -11.35 17.40
C ILE A 37 13.79 -12.04 16.11
N LEU A 38 14.22 -11.27 15.11
CA LEU A 38 14.72 -11.85 13.85
C LEU A 38 16.02 -12.65 14.07
N ALA A 39 16.88 -12.22 14.99
CA ALA A 39 18.08 -12.98 15.36
C ALA A 39 17.72 -14.32 16.01
N ARG A 40 16.79 -14.34 16.96
CA ARG A 40 16.36 -15.53 17.70
C ARG A 40 15.68 -16.58 16.82
N TYR A 41 14.95 -16.15 15.79
CA TYR A 41 14.16 -17.00 14.90
C TYR A 41 14.73 -17.12 13.47
N ARG A 42 15.99 -16.74 13.25
CA ARG A 42 16.65 -16.74 11.94
C ARG A 42 16.50 -18.06 11.17
N ASP A 43 16.60 -19.18 11.88
CA ASP A 43 16.55 -20.53 11.32
C ASP A 43 15.23 -21.27 11.65
N HIS A 44 14.22 -20.54 12.10
CA HIS A 44 12.94 -21.13 12.51
C HIS A 44 12.20 -21.82 11.34
N ARG A 45 12.36 -21.30 10.11
CA ARG A 45 11.73 -21.84 8.89
C ARG A 45 12.66 -21.68 7.69
N VAL A 46 12.56 -22.59 6.74
CA VAL A 46 13.34 -22.54 5.48
C VAL A 46 12.89 -21.37 4.60
N GLN A 47 11.57 -21.17 4.48
CA GLN A 47 10.99 -20.09 3.68
C GLN A 47 9.79 -19.47 4.42
N ASP A 48 9.71 -18.14 4.35
CA ASP A 48 8.50 -17.44 4.71
C ASP A 48 7.46 -17.49 3.59
N ALA A 49 6.21 -17.29 3.99
CA ALA A 49 5.10 -17.13 3.06
C ALA A 49 5.32 -15.95 2.10
N LEU A 50 4.75 -16.04 0.91
CA LEU A 50 4.96 -15.06 -0.15
C LEU A 50 4.54 -13.63 0.26
N SER A 51 3.51 -13.47 1.10
CA SER A 51 3.09 -12.15 1.58
C SER A 51 4.14 -11.43 2.43
N LEU A 52 5.15 -12.16 2.94
CA LEU A 52 6.33 -11.63 3.64
C LEU A 52 7.55 -11.66 2.72
N ARG A 53 7.89 -12.84 2.19
CA ARG A 53 9.10 -13.06 1.39
C ARG A 53 9.13 -12.21 0.12
N CYS A 54 7.97 -11.93 -0.46
CA CYS A 54 7.84 -11.16 -1.69
C CYS A 54 7.49 -9.69 -1.48
N ILE A 55 7.65 -9.14 -0.26
CA ILE A 55 7.39 -7.70 -0.02
C ILE A 55 8.19 -6.83 -1.01
N PRO A 56 9.50 -7.03 -1.24
CA PRO A 56 10.24 -6.22 -2.22
C PRO A 56 9.63 -6.26 -3.62
N GLN A 57 9.21 -7.43 -4.08
CA GLN A 57 8.67 -7.63 -5.42
C GLN A 57 7.28 -6.99 -5.55
N ILE A 58 6.40 -7.20 -4.58
CA ILE A 58 5.02 -6.69 -4.59
C ILE A 58 5.03 -5.18 -4.41
N HIS A 59 5.63 -4.69 -3.33
CA HIS A 59 5.63 -3.26 -3.02
C HIS A 59 6.51 -2.49 -4.02
N GLY A 60 7.58 -3.10 -4.53
CA GLY A 60 8.41 -2.51 -5.57
C GLY A 60 7.67 -2.31 -6.89
N ALA A 61 6.89 -3.30 -7.33
CA ALA A 61 6.03 -3.14 -8.51
C ALA A 61 5.01 -2.00 -8.33
N VAL A 62 4.46 -1.83 -7.12
CA VAL A 62 3.57 -0.70 -6.81
C VAL A 62 4.32 0.63 -6.84
N ARG A 63 5.55 0.71 -6.33
CA ARG A 63 6.40 1.92 -6.44
C ARG A 63 6.66 2.29 -7.90
N ASP A 64 7.02 1.32 -8.72
CA ASP A 64 7.28 1.54 -10.14
C ASP A 64 6.01 2.05 -10.85
N GLN A 65 4.84 1.48 -10.54
CA GLN A 65 3.56 1.95 -11.08
C GLN A 65 3.18 3.36 -10.60
N LEU A 66 3.45 3.69 -9.34
CA LEU A 66 3.25 5.04 -8.80
C LEU A 66 4.18 6.05 -9.48
N ALA A 67 5.43 5.68 -9.76
CA ALA A 67 6.38 6.52 -10.48
C ALA A 67 5.90 6.78 -11.92
N HIS A 68 5.43 5.75 -12.62
CA HIS A 68 4.83 5.90 -13.94
C HIS A 68 3.59 6.80 -13.92
N CYS A 69 2.66 6.55 -13.00
CA CYS A 69 1.46 7.37 -12.85
C CYS A 69 1.81 8.85 -12.54
N ARG A 70 2.81 9.08 -11.69
CA ARG A 70 3.31 10.43 -11.40
C ARG A 70 3.82 11.11 -12.66
N GLN A 71 4.64 10.42 -13.46
CA GLN A 71 5.15 10.97 -14.72
C GLN A 71 4.02 11.40 -15.66
N ILE A 72 3.03 10.53 -15.89
CA ILE A 72 1.89 10.82 -16.76
C ILE A 72 1.07 12.01 -16.22
N MET A 73 0.75 12.01 -14.93
CA MET A 73 -0.01 13.10 -14.33
C MET A 73 0.75 14.42 -14.33
N THR A 74 2.07 14.40 -14.14
CA THR A 74 2.91 15.60 -14.24
C THR A 74 2.88 16.18 -15.64
N ILE A 75 2.92 15.36 -16.69
CA ILE A 75 2.79 15.84 -18.06
C ILE A 75 1.40 16.45 -18.26
N GLU A 76 0.33 15.74 -17.90
CA GLU A 76 -1.05 16.20 -18.08
C GLU A 76 -1.33 17.54 -17.37
N LEU A 77 -0.90 17.68 -16.11
CA LEU A 77 -1.09 18.90 -15.32
C LEU A 77 -0.38 20.12 -15.91
N ASN A 78 0.64 19.91 -16.75
CA ASN A 78 1.39 20.97 -17.43
C ASN A 78 1.07 21.03 -18.94
N SER A 79 0.00 20.37 -19.38
CA SER A 79 -0.40 20.31 -20.79
C SER A 79 -1.56 21.27 -21.08
N VAL A 80 -1.65 21.69 -22.34
CA VAL A 80 -2.76 22.48 -22.87
C VAL A 80 -3.78 21.51 -23.48
N THR A 81 -4.92 21.33 -22.81
CA THR A 81 -5.92 20.29 -23.11
C THR A 81 -7.26 20.83 -23.64
N ASP A 82 -7.35 22.13 -23.90
CA ASP A 82 -8.52 22.74 -24.55
C ASP A 82 -8.52 22.52 -26.07
N ASN A 83 -9.58 23.00 -26.72
CA ASN A 83 -9.76 22.93 -28.15
C ASN A 83 -10.80 23.98 -28.63
N PRO A 84 -10.56 24.72 -29.74
CA PRO A 84 -9.33 24.73 -30.54
C PRO A 84 -8.20 25.48 -29.84
N LEU A 85 -6.96 25.19 -30.21
CA LEU A 85 -5.81 25.93 -29.75
C LEU A 85 -5.60 27.17 -30.61
N PHE A 86 -5.08 28.22 -30.00
CA PHE A 86 -4.76 29.48 -30.67
C PHE A 86 -3.26 29.74 -30.53
N LEU A 87 -2.55 29.79 -31.65
CA LEU A 87 -1.12 30.11 -31.71
C LEU A 87 -0.94 31.47 -32.40
N VAL A 88 0.09 32.22 -31.99
CA VAL A 88 0.49 33.44 -32.70
C VAL A 88 1.79 33.15 -33.44
N GLU A 89 1.72 33.16 -34.76
CA GLU A 89 2.86 32.94 -35.66
C GLU A 89 2.99 34.14 -36.59
N GLU A 90 4.17 34.77 -36.65
CA GLU A 90 4.45 35.93 -37.52
C GLU A 90 3.37 37.04 -37.44
N ASP A 91 2.99 37.41 -36.21
CA ASP A 91 1.92 38.38 -35.90
C ASP A 91 0.52 38.00 -36.43
N ARG A 92 0.28 36.72 -36.71
CA ARG A 92 -1.02 36.18 -37.12
C ARG A 92 -1.55 35.19 -36.12
N LEU A 93 -2.86 35.24 -35.88
CA LEU A 93 -3.57 34.25 -35.08
C LEU A 93 -3.86 33.00 -35.93
N ILE A 94 -3.28 31.88 -35.55
CA ILE A 94 -3.51 30.54 -36.13
C ILE A 94 -4.45 29.78 -35.22
N VAL A 95 -5.56 29.30 -35.79
CA VAL A 95 -6.56 28.47 -35.08
C VAL A 95 -6.32 27.00 -35.43
N MET A 96 -6.08 26.18 -34.42
CA MET A 96 -5.73 24.77 -34.56
C MET A 96 -6.75 23.86 -33.85
N PRO A 97 -7.71 23.27 -34.57
CA PRO A 97 -8.54 22.22 -34.01
C PRO A 97 -7.71 20.95 -33.79
N GLY A 98 -7.92 20.28 -32.66
CA GLY A 98 -7.18 19.08 -32.26
C GLY A 98 -7.93 18.24 -31.23
N GLY A 99 -7.22 17.27 -30.64
CA GLY A 99 -7.80 16.27 -29.74
C GLY A 99 -7.17 16.23 -28.35
N ASN A 100 -6.45 17.28 -27.92
CA ASN A 100 -5.71 17.28 -26.66
C ASN A 100 -6.60 17.10 -25.41
N GLY A 101 -7.91 17.36 -25.52
CA GLY A 101 -8.88 17.08 -24.44
C GLY A 101 -9.15 15.60 -24.20
N HIS A 102 -8.66 14.69 -25.06
CA HIS A 102 -8.89 13.26 -24.91
C HIS A 102 -7.91 12.63 -23.88
N GLY A 103 -8.35 12.49 -22.63
CA GLY A 103 -7.53 11.98 -21.51
C GLY A 103 -7.23 10.46 -21.50
N ALA A 104 -6.88 9.86 -22.64
CA ALA A 104 -6.49 8.44 -22.69
C ALA A 104 -5.23 8.11 -21.85
N PRO A 105 -4.15 8.93 -21.88
CA PRO A 105 -2.95 8.63 -21.10
C PRO A 105 -3.23 8.54 -19.60
N THR A 106 -4.00 9.50 -19.06
CA THR A 106 -4.36 9.53 -17.64
C THR A 106 -5.29 8.39 -17.25
N ALA A 107 -6.29 8.07 -18.09
CA ALA A 107 -7.20 6.95 -17.86
C ALA A 107 -6.46 5.62 -17.70
N LEU A 108 -5.57 5.30 -18.64
CA LEU A 108 -4.78 4.07 -18.63
C LEU A 108 -3.85 3.98 -17.41
N ALA A 109 -3.17 5.09 -17.08
CA ALA A 109 -2.26 5.15 -15.93
C ALA A 109 -3.00 4.92 -14.60
N LEU A 110 -4.18 5.52 -14.44
CA LEU A 110 -5.01 5.40 -13.23
C LEU A 110 -5.66 4.02 -13.10
N ASP A 111 -6.07 3.39 -14.20
CA ASP A 111 -6.54 2.01 -14.17
C ASP A 111 -5.44 1.03 -13.79
N ALA A 112 -4.24 1.19 -14.35
CA ALA A 112 -3.08 0.40 -13.96
C ALA A 112 -2.67 0.64 -12.49
N LEU A 113 -2.83 1.87 -11.98
CA LEU A 113 -2.64 2.18 -10.56
C LEU A 113 -3.65 1.43 -9.67
N ALA A 114 -4.93 1.38 -10.05
CA ALA A 114 -5.95 0.63 -9.31
C ALA A 114 -5.59 -0.88 -9.21
N VAL A 115 -5.07 -1.46 -10.30
CA VAL A 115 -4.55 -2.84 -10.30
C VAL A 115 -3.39 -3.01 -9.31
N ALA A 116 -2.42 -2.10 -9.33
CA ALA A 116 -1.27 -2.15 -8.42
C ALA A 116 -1.70 -2.05 -6.94
N ILE A 117 -2.65 -1.16 -6.63
CA ILE A 117 -3.21 -1.03 -5.28
C ILE A 117 -3.92 -2.32 -4.86
N ALA A 118 -4.66 -2.97 -5.74
CA ALA A 118 -5.33 -4.25 -5.43
C ALA A 118 -4.35 -5.36 -5.04
N GLN A 119 -3.16 -5.40 -5.66
CA GLN A 119 -2.08 -6.33 -5.28
C GLN A 119 -1.54 -6.02 -3.87
N LEU A 120 -1.27 -4.74 -3.58
CA LEU A 120 -0.82 -4.32 -2.25
C LEU A 120 -1.86 -4.64 -1.17
N SER A 121 -3.13 -4.32 -1.43
CA SER A 121 -4.26 -4.58 -0.53
C SER A 121 -4.40 -6.08 -0.23
N THR A 122 -4.31 -6.93 -1.25
CA THR A 122 -4.40 -8.38 -1.08
C THR A 122 -3.22 -8.94 -0.28
N ALA A 123 -2.01 -8.43 -0.52
CA ALA A 123 -0.83 -8.84 0.24
C ALA A 123 -0.90 -8.42 1.73
N SER A 124 -1.35 -7.19 2.00
CA SER A 124 -1.56 -6.67 3.35
C SER A 124 -2.65 -7.44 4.10
N GLN A 125 -3.80 -7.67 3.46
CA GLN A 125 -4.88 -8.50 3.99
C GLN A 125 -4.39 -9.92 4.34
N ALA A 126 -3.59 -10.55 3.49
CA ALA A 126 -3.02 -11.87 3.76
C ALA A 126 -2.05 -11.88 4.96
N ARG A 127 -1.39 -10.75 5.28
CA ARG A 127 -0.58 -10.61 6.49
C ARG A 127 -1.44 -10.41 7.74
N CYS A 128 -2.55 -9.68 7.64
CA CYS A 128 -3.54 -9.54 8.72
C CYS A 128 -4.12 -10.90 9.15
N ASP A 129 -4.54 -11.73 8.20
CA ASP A 129 -5.04 -13.09 8.50
C ASP A 129 -3.93 -13.98 9.10
N ARG A 130 -2.73 -13.92 8.50
CA ARG A 130 -1.59 -14.72 8.95
C ARG A 130 -1.20 -14.42 10.40
N ILE A 131 -1.19 -13.15 10.80
CA ILE A 131 -0.69 -12.76 12.12
C ILE A 131 -1.67 -13.13 13.24
N THR A 132 -2.97 -13.11 12.98
CA THR A 132 -4.03 -13.46 13.95
C THR A 132 -4.30 -14.97 14.02
N ASN A 133 -3.79 -15.76 13.07
CA ASN A 133 -3.93 -17.21 13.04
C ASN A 133 -2.80 -17.94 13.79
N THR A 134 -3.13 -18.61 14.90
CA THR A 134 -2.18 -19.34 15.76
C THR A 134 -1.29 -20.32 14.99
N HIS A 135 -1.85 -21.07 14.03
CA HIS A 135 -1.10 -22.07 13.28
C HIS A 135 -0.09 -21.44 12.30
N LEU A 136 -0.34 -20.21 11.88
CA LEU A 136 0.51 -19.51 10.92
C LEU A 136 1.50 -18.55 11.58
N SER A 137 1.12 -17.91 12.69
CA SER A 137 1.94 -16.92 13.40
C SER A 137 2.71 -17.50 14.59
N GLY A 138 2.21 -18.59 15.20
CA GLY A 138 2.70 -19.11 16.47
C GLY A 138 2.49 -18.16 17.67
N LEU A 139 1.55 -17.21 17.53
CA LEU A 139 1.07 -16.30 18.57
C LEU A 139 -0.32 -16.75 19.05
N PRO A 140 -0.82 -16.25 20.19
CA PRO A 140 -2.20 -16.49 20.61
C PRO A 140 -3.22 -16.13 19.53
N ALA A 141 -4.30 -16.91 19.46
CA ALA A 141 -5.39 -16.68 18.50
C ALA A 141 -5.90 -15.25 18.65
N PHE A 142 -6.06 -14.55 17.52
CA PHE A 142 -6.55 -13.18 17.48
C PHE A 142 -5.79 -12.18 18.37
N LEU A 143 -4.54 -12.50 18.73
CA LEU A 143 -3.64 -11.62 19.47
C LEU A 143 -4.20 -11.17 20.83
N ILE A 144 -4.87 -12.08 21.53
CA ILE A 144 -5.41 -11.88 22.87
C ILE A 144 -5.00 -13.06 23.77
N SER A 145 -5.02 -12.86 25.09
CA SER A 145 -4.67 -13.93 26.03
C SER A 145 -5.61 -15.14 25.85
N PRO A 146 -5.09 -16.38 25.76
CA PRO A 146 -5.93 -17.57 25.59
C PRO A 146 -6.97 -17.77 26.70
N ASP A 147 -6.71 -17.25 27.89
CA ASP A 147 -7.54 -17.46 29.08
C ASP A 147 -8.69 -16.44 29.22
N SER A 148 -8.81 -15.49 28.28
CA SER A 148 -9.61 -14.28 28.50
C SER A 148 -11.06 -14.33 28.02
N GLY A 149 -11.45 -15.35 27.23
CA GLY A 149 -12.79 -15.45 26.62
C GLY A 149 -13.13 -14.31 25.65
N TYR A 150 -12.15 -13.49 25.27
CA TYR A 150 -12.31 -12.31 24.42
C TYR A 150 -12.03 -12.62 22.96
N SER A 151 -12.63 -11.83 22.06
CA SER A 151 -12.45 -11.96 20.61
C SER A 151 -11.16 -11.32 20.09
N GLY A 152 -10.62 -10.32 20.79
CA GLY A 152 -9.37 -9.65 20.40
C GLY A 152 -9.44 -9.06 18.99
N MET A 153 -8.43 -9.37 18.17
CA MET A 153 -8.31 -8.92 16.77
C MET A 153 -9.03 -9.83 15.77
N MET A 154 -10.08 -10.55 16.18
CA MET A 154 -10.81 -11.45 15.28
C MET A 154 -11.47 -10.69 14.11
N ILE A 155 -12.14 -9.58 14.38
CA ILE A 155 -12.97 -8.87 13.39
C ILE A 155 -12.18 -7.94 12.44
N PRO A 156 -11.15 -7.18 12.86
CA PRO A 156 -10.45 -6.26 11.95
C PRO A 156 -9.94 -6.92 10.64
N PRO A 157 -9.34 -8.13 10.65
CA PRO A 157 -8.96 -8.82 9.41
C PRO A 157 -10.14 -9.12 8.46
N TYR A 158 -11.37 -9.26 8.95
CA TYR A 158 -12.57 -9.44 8.10
C TYR A 158 -12.88 -8.15 7.32
N VAL A 159 -12.72 -6.99 7.97
CA VAL A 159 -12.86 -5.69 7.31
C VAL A 159 -11.78 -5.54 6.23
N ALA A 160 -10.53 -5.91 6.54
CA ALA A 160 -9.46 -5.90 5.55
C ALA A 160 -9.75 -6.86 4.37
N ALA A 161 -10.36 -8.02 4.63
CA ALA A 161 -10.78 -8.97 3.59
C ALA A 161 -11.87 -8.40 2.67
N ALA A 162 -12.88 -7.76 3.23
CA ALA A 162 -13.95 -7.11 2.46
C ALA A 162 -13.39 -5.99 1.57
N LEU A 163 -12.60 -5.08 2.14
CA LEU A 163 -12.00 -3.95 1.40
C LEU A 163 -11.00 -4.41 0.33
N ALA A 164 -10.23 -5.47 0.58
CA ALA A 164 -9.37 -6.06 -0.45
C ALA A 164 -10.20 -6.70 -1.57
N GLY A 165 -11.39 -7.25 -1.27
CA GLY A 165 -12.37 -7.70 -2.24
C GLY A 165 -12.88 -6.56 -3.12
N ASP A 166 -13.27 -5.45 -2.52
CA ASP A 166 -13.68 -4.25 -3.25
C ASP A 166 -12.57 -3.73 -4.17
N ASN A 167 -11.33 -3.69 -3.68
CA ASN A 167 -10.19 -3.26 -4.50
C ASN A 167 -9.92 -4.18 -5.70
N ARG A 168 -10.21 -5.49 -5.61
CA ARG A 168 -10.15 -6.38 -6.77
C ARG A 168 -11.23 -6.06 -7.79
N SER A 169 -12.44 -5.73 -7.35
CA SER A 169 -13.50 -5.27 -8.26
C SER A 169 -13.16 -3.93 -8.92
N LEU A 170 -12.61 -2.99 -8.14
CA LEU A 170 -12.10 -1.69 -8.63
C LEU A 170 -10.87 -1.83 -9.54
N ALA A 171 -10.24 -3.00 -9.64
CA ALA A 171 -9.13 -3.22 -10.57
C ALA A 171 -9.62 -3.42 -12.02
N GLY A 172 -10.92 -3.65 -12.25
CA GLY A 172 -11.50 -3.73 -13.61
C GLY A 172 -11.33 -2.40 -14.35
N PRO A 173 -10.62 -2.34 -15.49
CA PRO A 173 -10.33 -1.07 -16.16
C PRO A 173 -11.60 -0.34 -16.60
N ALA A 174 -11.72 0.95 -16.31
CA ALA A 174 -12.80 1.77 -16.83
C ALA A 174 -12.51 2.21 -18.29
N SER A 175 -11.23 2.34 -18.64
CA SER A 175 -10.76 2.87 -19.93
C SER A 175 -11.00 1.95 -21.12
N ILE A 176 -11.43 0.70 -20.91
CA ILE A 176 -11.79 -0.23 -22.00
C ILE A 176 -13.23 -0.01 -22.48
N HIS A 177 -14.01 0.79 -21.76
CA HIS A 177 -15.36 1.16 -22.15
C HIS A 177 -15.32 2.49 -22.89
N THR A 178 -16.13 2.60 -23.94
CA THR A 178 -16.43 3.87 -24.61
C THR A 178 -17.90 3.85 -25.00
N VAL A 179 -18.54 5.02 -24.99
CA VAL A 179 -19.91 5.20 -25.44
C VAL A 179 -19.92 6.41 -26.37
N SER A 180 -20.46 6.23 -27.58
CA SER A 180 -20.57 7.34 -28.52
C SER A 180 -21.58 8.37 -28.01
N THR A 181 -21.16 9.64 -28.02
CA THR A 181 -21.96 10.80 -27.66
C THR A 181 -22.04 11.78 -28.84
N CYS A 182 -22.80 12.86 -28.68
CA CYS A 182 -22.89 13.95 -29.64
C CYS A 182 -23.23 13.48 -31.08
N ALA A 183 -24.27 12.64 -31.20
CA ALA A 183 -24.75 12.10 -32.48
C ALA A 183 -23.66 11.41 -33.33
N GLY A 184 -22.68 10.76 -32.69
CA GLY A 184 -21.58 10.08 -33.37
C GLY A 184 -20.33 10.93 -33.57
N GLN A 185 -20.37 12.22 -33.21
CA GLN A 185 -19.21 13.11 -33.32
C GLN A 185 -18.14 12.81 -32.26
N GLU A 186 -18.56 12.42 -31.06
CA GLU A 186 -17.70 11.94 -29.99
C GLU A 186 -17.85 10.42 -29.90
N ASP A 187 -17.30 9.69 -30.86
CA ASP A 187 -17.41 8.24 -30.97
C ASP A 187 -16.42 7.46 -30.10
N HIS A 188 -15.43 8.16 -29.52
CA HIS A 188 -14.48 7.59 -28.58
C HIS A 188 -14.18 8.53 -27.40
N VAL A 189 -14.26 7.99 -26.18
CA VAL A 189 -13.94 8.71 -24.93
C VAL A 189 -13.04 7.87 -24.02
N SER A 190 -12.21 8.53 -23.20
CA SER A 190 -11.21 7.83 -22.37
C SER A 190 -11.74 7.19 -21.08
N MET A 191 -12.92 7.60 -20.62
CA MET A 191 -13.43 7.28 -19.28
C MET A 191 -12.49 7.68 -18.13
N GLY A 192 -11.64 8.70 -18.34
CA GLY A 192 -10.61 9.12 -17.38
C GLY A 192 -11.15 9.47 -15.98
N VAL A 193 -12.30 10.13 -15.88
CA VAL A 193 -12.94 10.45 -14.59
C VAL A 193 -13.34 9.18 -13.83
N ALA A 194 -13.85 8.16 -14.53
CA ALA A 194 -14.23 6.89 -13.90
C ALA A 194 -12.99 6.13 -13.40
N ALA A 195 -11.93 6.09 -14.21
CA ALA A 195 -10.63 5.52 -13.80
C ALA A 195 -10.07 6.24 -12.56
N ALA A 196 -10.12 7.57 -12.53
CA ALA A 196 -9.67 8.38 -11.39
C ALA A 196 -10.45 8.11 -10.10
N ARG A 197 -11.79 8.12 -10.17
CA ARG A 197 -12.65 7.86 -9.00
C ARG A 197 -12.41 6.47 -8.41
N LYS A 198 -12.24 5.48 -9.29
CA LYS A 198 -11.94 4.09 -8.92
C LYS A 198 -10.57 3.95 -8.26
N ALA A 199 -9.54 4.57 -8.83
CA ALA A 199 -8.20 4.60 -8.24
C ALA A 199 -8.20 5.30 -6.87
N LEU A 200 -8.88 6.44 -6.72
CA LEU A 200 -9.00 7.15 -5.45
C LEU A 200 -9.67 6.27 -4.38
N LYS A 201 -10.80 5.63 -4.72
CA LYS A 201 -11.48 4.72 -3.80
C LYS A 201 -10.59 3.53 -3.40
N ALA A 202 -9.81 3.01 -4.34
CA ALA A 202 -8.87 1.93 -4.05
C ALA A 202 -7.80 2.36 -3.05
N VAL A 203 -7.27 3.60 -3.15
CA VAL A 203 -6.32 4.18 -2.18
C VAL A 203 -6.98 4.31 -0.80
N GLU A 204 -8.20 4.84 -0.71
CA GLU A 204 -8.91 4.99 0.58
C GLU A 204 -9.08 3.66 1.30
N ASN A 205 -9.47 2.61 0.56
CA ASN A 205 -9.60 1.27 1.08
C ASN A 205 -8.23 0.70 1.51
N ALA A 206 -7.16 0.97 0.74
CA ALA A 206 -5.82 0.52 1.08
C ALA A 206 -5.30 1.17 2.38
N VAL A 207 -5.63 2.44 2.63
CA VAL A 207 -5.31 3.10 3.90
C VAL A 207 -5.95 2.37 5.09
N ASP A 208 -7.22 2.00 5.00
CA ASP A 208 -7.90 1.24 6.07
C ASP A 208 -7.29 -0.15 6.27
N ILE A 209 -6.96 -0.85 5.18
CA ILE A 209 -6.31 -2.17 5.23
C ILE A 209 -4.95 -2.08 5.93
N VAL A 210 -4.14 -1.07 5.59
CA VAL A 210 -2.83 -0.84 6.23
C VAL A 210 -2.98 -0.43 7.70
N ALA A 211 -4.00 0.38 8.03
CA ALA A 211 -4.30 0.72 9.43
C ALA A 211 -4.63 -0.54 10.26
N ILE A 212 -5.43 -1.45 9.70
CA ILE A 212 -5.74 -2.75 10.32
C ILE A 212 -4.49 -3.62 10.45
N GLU A 213 -3.63 -3.65 9.43
CA GLU A 213 -2.35 -4.37 9.50
C GLU A 213 -1.45 -3.82 10.62
N LEU A 214 -1.33 -2.50 10.73
CA LEU A 214 -0.57 -1.83 11.79
C LEU A 214 -1.13 -2.16 13.18
N LEU A 215 -2.46 -2.13 13.34
CA LEU A 215 -3.12 -2.50 14.60
C LEU A 215 -2.73 -3.92 15.03
N CYS A 216 -2.86 -4.88 14.12
CA CYS A 216 -2.54 -6.28 14.38
C CYS A 216 -1.03 -6.47 14.60
N ALA A 217 -0.19 -5.82 13.80
CA ALA A 217 1.27 -5.93 13.90
C ALA A 217 1.81 -5.39 15.22
N CYS A 218 1.31 -4.23 15.68
CA CYS A 218 1.73 -3.63 16.95
C CYS A 218 1.30 -4.50 18.14
N GLN A 219 0.05 -4.98 18.13
CA GLN A 219 -0.45 -5.91 19.15
C GLN A 219 0.38 -7.20 19.17
N ALA A 220 0.67 -7.78 18.01
CA ALA A 220 1.46 -9.00 17.89
C ALA A 220 2.91 -8.84 18.34
N LEU A 221 3.50 -7.65 18.16
CA LEU A 221 4.90 -7.40 18.49
C LEU A 221 5.16 -7.55 19.99
N GLU A 222 4.20 -7.14 20.83
CA GLU A 222 4.34 -7.17 22.28
C GLU A 222 4.27 -8.60 22.85
N PHE A 223 3.66 -9.56 22.15
CA PHE A 223 3.73 -10.98 22.51
C PHE A 223 5.14 -11.60 22.33
N HIS A 224 6.09 -10.86 21.76
CA HIS A 224 7.49 -11.30 21.66
C HIS A 224 8.38 -10.80 22.82
N ARG A 225 7.86 -9.99 23.74
CA ARG A 225 8.62 -9.51 24.90
C ARG A 225 9.11 -10.71 25.75
N PRO A 226 10.32 -10.62 26.36
CA PRO A 226 11.17 -9.43 26.47
C PRO A 226 12.04 -9.11 25.24
N LEU A 227 11.97 -9.88 24.15
CA LEU A 227 12.77 -9.60 22.95
C LEU A 227 12.39 -8.26 22.31
N ARG A 228 13.41 -7.50 21.90
CA ARG A 228 13.27 -6.25 21.16
C ARG A 228 13.17 -6.48 19.66
N ALA A 229 12.27 -5.75 19.03
CA ALA A 229 12.08 -5.70 17.59
C ALA A 229 13.18 -4.85 16.91
N ALA A 230 13.09 -4.73 15.59
CA ALA A 230 14.00 -3.87 14.84
C ALA A 230 13.75 -2.38 15.12
N VAL A 231 14.74 -1.54 14.77
CA VAL A 231 14.66 -0.08 14.94
C VAL A 231 13.36 0.52 14.37
N GLY A 232 12.98 0.18 13.14
CA GLY A 232 11.76 0.70 12.52
C GLY A 232 10.47 0.16 13.16
N SER A 233 10.50 -1.10 13.61
CA SER A 233 9.35 -1.72 14.28
C SER A 233 9.11 -1.17 15.68
N GLU A 234 10.18 -0.92 16.47
CA GLU A 234 10.06 -0.29 17.79
C GLU A 234 9.59 1.16 17.67
N ALA A 235 10.16 1.94 16.75
CA ALA A 235 9.72 3.33 16.51
C ALA A 235 8.25 3.40 16.09
N THR A 236 7.81 2.48 15.22
CA THR A 236 6.39 2.37 14.83
C THR A 236 5.51 2.01 16.02
N LEU A 237 5.89 1.01 16.82
CA LEU A 237 5.13 0.60 18.00
C LEU A 237 5.00 1.74 19.01
N GLU A 238 6.09 2.45 19.30
CA GLU A 238 6.10 3.60 20.21
C GLU A 238 5.12 4.68 19.74
N ARG A 239 5.20 5.09 18.46
CA ARG A 239 4.31 6.10 17.91
C ARG A 239 2.84 5.67 17.91
N VAL A 240 2.58 4.39 17.59
CA VAL A 240 1.22 3.83 17.63
C VAL A 240 0.68 3.79 19.06
N ARG A 241 1.49 3.45 20.05
CA ARG A 241 1.07 3.34 21.45
C ARG A 241 0.71 4.67 22.10
N GLN A 242 1.15 5.80 21.53
CA GLN A 242 0.67 7.14 21.92
C GLN A 242 -0.79 7.39 21.53
N ALA A 243 -1.32 6.67 20.53
CA ALA A 243 -2.68 6.85 20.02
C ALA A 243 -3.59 5.63 20.29
N VAL A 244 -3.02 4.43 20.37
CA VAL A 244 -3.74 3.16 20.47
C VAL A 244 -3.10 2.31 21.57
N PRO A 245 -3.79 2.04 22.69
CA PRO A 245 -3.23 1.23 23.78
C PRO A 245 -3.10 -0.26 23.39
N PHE A 246 -2.28 -1.00 24.14
CA PHE A 246 -2.28 -2.47 24.08
C PHE A 246 -3.64 -2.99 24.57
N ARG A 247 -4.10 -4.09 23.96
CA ARG A 247 -5.40 -4.69 24.27
C ARG A 247 -5.24 -6.01 25.02
N ASP A 248 -5.71 -6.03 26.26
CA ASP A 248 -5.83 -7.21 27.10
C ASP A 248 -7.29 -7.71 27.23
N LYS A 249 -8.25 -6.91 26.79
CA LYS A 249 -9.68 -7.22 26.76
C LYS A 249 -10.41 -6.62 25.56
N ASP A 250 -11.61 -7.11 25.29
CA ASP A 250 -12.47 -6.55 24.26
C ASP A 250 -12.93 -5.13 24.61
N THR A 251 -12.68 -4.20 23.70
CA THR A 251 -13.26 -2.85 23.71
C THR A 251 -13.55 -2.44 22.26
N LEU A 252 -14.17 -1.28 22.05
CA LEU A 252 -14.46 -0.77 20.71
C LEU A 252 -13.17 -0.60 19.89
N LEU A 253 -13.08 -1.27 18.73
CA LEU A 253 -11.89 -1.26 17.85
C LEU A 253 -11.89 -0.13 16.82
N TYR A 254 -13.07 0.38 16.45
CA TYR A 254 -13.18 1.42 15.43
C TYR A 254 -12.44 2.74 15.78
N PRO A 255 -12.36 3.20 17.05
CA PRO A 255 -11.59 4.41 17.37
C PRO A 255 -10.11 4.24 17.10
N ASP A 256 -9.55 3.05 17.39
CA ASP A 256 -8.14 2.74 17.14
C ASP A 256 -7.84 2.72 15.65
N ILE A 257 -8.73 2.12 14.85
CA ILE A 257 -8.58 2.07 13.38
C ILE A 257 -8.62 3.49 12.81
N HIS A 258 -9.52 4.35 13.28
CA HIS A 258 -9.54 5.76 12.85
C HIS A 258 -8.30 6.54 13.28
N ALA A 259 -7.78 6.31 14.49
CA ALA A 259 -6.55 6.93 14.95
C ALA A 259 -5.36 6.54 14.05
N LEU A 260 -5.24 5.25 13.72
CA LEU A 260 -4.19 4.76 12.80
C LEU A 260 -4.37 5.29 11.37
N ARG A 261 -5.61 5.38 10.88
CA ARG A 261 -5.92 6.03 9.61
C ARG A 261 -5.47 7.49 9.59
N ALA A 262 -5.69 8.23 10.67
CA ALA A 262 -5.24 9.62 10.79
C ALA A 262 -3.70 9.72 10.75
N LEU A 263 -2.98 8.83 11.46
CA LEU A 263 -1.51 8.78 11.42
C LEU A 263 -0.97 8.53 10.01
N ILE A 264 -1.62 7.64 9.24
CA ILE A 264 -1.26 7.38 7.85
C ILE A 264 -1.48 8.63 7.00
N HIS A 265 -2.65 9.28 7.12
CA HIS A 265 -2.99 10.48 6.35
C HIS A 265 -2.09 11.68 6.65
N GLN A 266 -1.68 11.86 7.90
CA GLN A 266 -0.78 12.94 8.31
C GLN A 266 0.66 12.72 7.80
N GLY A 267 0.99 11.51 7.36
CA GLY A 267 2.32 11.17 6.85
C GLY A 267 3.41 11.06 7.92
N GLU A 268 3.06 11.20 9.21
CA GLU A 268 4.02 11.21 10.32
C GLU A 268 4.85 9.92 10.39
N LEU A 269 4.18 8.76 10.28
CA LEU A 269 4.87 7.46 10.26
C LEU A 269 5.81 7.34 9.06
N SER A 270 5.40 7.84 7.89
CA SER A 270 6.23 7.81 6.69
C SER A 270 7.47 8.66 6.85
N ALA A 271 7.32 9.91 7.30
CA ALA A 271 8.44 10.84 7.49
C ALA A 271 9.44 10.30 8.52
N MET A 272 8.95 9.78 9.65
CA MET A 272 9.79 9.17 10.68
C MET A 272 10.57 7.96 10.15
N LEU A 273 9.90 7.04 9.43
CA LEU A 273 10.55 5.85 8.89
C LEU A 273 11.50 6.16 7.73
N GLN A 274 11.24 7.21 6.96
CA GLN A 274 12.15 7.71 5.92
C GLN A 274 13.44 8.26 6.50
N ALA A 275 13.38 9.05 7.58
CA ALA A 275 14.57 9.54 8.27
C ALA A 275 15.47 8.38 8.73
N LEU A 276 14.89 7.32 9.32
CA LEU A 276 15.62 6.11 9.68
C LEU A 276 16.21 5.35 8.47
N CYS A 277 15.67 5.57 7.28
CA CYS A 277 16.21 5.01 6.05
C CYS A 277 17.31 5.89 5.43
N GLU A 278 17.47 7.15 5.83
CA GLU A 278 18.44 8.11 5.28
C GLU A 278 19.70 8.25 6.15
N GLU A 279 19.63 7.91 7.43
CA GLU A 279 20.73 8.03 8.41
C GLU A 279 21.93 7.05 8.22
N GLU A 280 22.06 6.40 7.04
CA GLU A 280 23.18 5.50 6.67
C GLU A 280 23.54 5.55 5.18
#